data_AF-A0A1H4E072-F1
#
_entry.id   AF-A0A1H4E072-F1
#
_cell.length_a   1.000
_cell.length_b   1.000
_cell.length_c   1.000
_cell.angle_alpha   90.00
_cell.angle_beta   90.00
_cell.angle_gamma   90.00
#
_symmetry.space_group_name_H-M   'P 1'
#
loop_
_entity.id
_entity.type
_entity.pdbx_description
1 polymer ?
#
loop_
_entity_poly.entity_id
_entity_poly.type
_entity_poly.pdbx_seq_one_letter_code
_entity_poly.pdbx_strand_id
1 'polypeptide(L)'
;MEIRSDFRNGYFNVYNSQKDIIGKIKIDKKVDFKETEIIVENKKYQIIRNKWNAKIYENDKLLYHLKTNSISGNTEIIELNKKIKGVWGLKWGTRLLDKNGKTLLKIRNEKQSVNNGNYIIKFSTRQKLFNYLIFNKVK
;
A
#
# COMPACT_ATOMS: atom_id res chain seq x y z
N MET A 1 -9.58 15.54 -2.03
CA MET A 1 -8.59 15.10 -1.04
C MET A 1 -7.28 14.86 -1.79
N GLU A 2 -6.28 15.69 -1.51
CA GLU A 2 -4.94 15.59 -2.09
C GLU A 2 -4.02 14.99 -1.01
N ILE A 3 -3.29 13.94 -1.37
CA ILE A 3 -2.32 13.27 -0.48
C ILE A 3 -0.94 13.53 -1.08
N ARG A 4 -0.02 14.04 -0.27
CA ARG A 4 1.36 14.29 -0.68
C ARG A 4 2.33 13.43 0.14
N SER A 5 3.52 13.19 -0.39
CA SER A 5 4.57 12.48 0.35
C SER A 5 5.96 13.05 0.10
N ASP A 6 6.83 12.99 1.11
CA ASP A 6 8.25 13.34 0.98
C ASP A 6 9.15 12.34 1.72
N PHE A 7 10.43 12.29 1.36
CA PHE A 7 11.40 11.41 2.01
C PHE A 7 12.34 12.20 2.91
N ARG A 8 12.26 11.98 4.23
CA ARG A 8 13.12 12.62 5.23
C ARG A 8 13.45 11.64 6.36
N ASN A 9 14.70 11.66 6.83
CA ASN A 9 15.19 10.86 7.96
C ASN A 9 14.93 9.34 7.83
N GLY A 10 14.97 8.79 6.61
CA GLY A 10 14.72 7.35 6.39
C GLY A 10 13.24 6.97 6.25
N TYR A 11 12.33 7.95 6.27
CA TYR A 11 10.90 7.73 6.15
C TYR A 11 10.34 8.44 4.91
N PHE A 12 9.43 7.77 4.20
CA PHE A 12 8.42 8.45 3.41
C PHE A 12 7.31 8.93 4.34
N ASN A 13 7.19 10.23 4.56
CA ASN A 13 6.07 10.81 5.32
C ASN A 13 4.93 11.10 4.35
N VAL A 14 3.70 10.84 4.78
CA VAL A 14 2.47 11.00 3.99
C VAL A 14 1.61 12.06 4.68
N TYR A 15 1.17 13.05 3.92
CA TYR A 15 0.46 14.22 4.41
C TYR A 15 -0.96 14.30 3.86
N ASN A 16 -1.89 14.80 4.68
CA ASN A 16 -3.21 15.24 4.22
C ASN A 16 -3.12 16.64 3.54
N SER A 17 -4.27 17.17 3.09
CA SER A 17 -4.38 18.49 2.48
C SER A 17 -4.00 19.65 3.42
N GLN A 18 -4.11 19.44 4.72
CA GLN A 18 -3.78 20.40 5.79
C GLN A 18 -2.29 20.38 6.15
N LYS A 19 -1.51 19.48 5.54
CA LYS A 19 -0.09 19.22 5.81
C LYS A 19 0.19 18.48 7.13
N ASP A 20 -0.81 17.84 7.73
CA ASP A 20 -0.60 16.92 8.86
C ASP A 20 -0.09 15.57 8.37
N ILE A 21 0.81 14.94 9.13
CA ILE A 21 1.30 13.60 8.82
C ILE A 21 0.23 12.57 9.20
N ILE A 22 -0.29 11.87 8.19
CA ILE A 22 -1.27 10.79 8.36
C ILE A 22 -0.65 9.40 8.29
N GLY A 23 0.63 9.31 7.88
CA GLY A 23 1.38 8.06 7.92
C GLY A 23 2.85 8.24 7.59
N LYS A 24 3.65 7.24 7.93
CA LYS A 24 5.08 7.16 7.64
C LYS A 24 5.44 5.75 7.18
N ILE A 25 6.33 5.63 6.21
CA ILE A 25 6.86 4.35 5.76
C ILE A 25 8.38 4.40 5.91
N LYS A 26 8.92 3.64 6.85
CA LYS A 26 10.36 3.44 7.02
C LYS A 26 10.82 2.50 5.92
N ILE A 27 11.64 3.00 4.99
CA ILE A 27 12.27 2.18 3.96
C ILE A 27 13.77 2.25 4.17
N ASP A 28 14.40 1.08 4.21
CA ASP A 28 15.83 0.99 3.96
C ASP A 28 16.05 0.96 2.44
N LYS A 29 16.80 1.93 1.93
CA LYS A 29 17.09 2.06 0.49
C LYS A 29 18.11 1.03 -0.01
N LYS A 30 18.70 0.22 0.89
CA LYS A 30 19.57 -0.88 0.48
C LYS A 30 18.82 -1.87 -0.39
N VAL A 31 19.52 -2.37 -1.41
CA VAL A 31 19.10 -3.54 -2.19
C VAL A 31 18.92 -4.68 -1.19
N ASP A 32 17.76 -5.33 -1.20
CA ASP A 32 17.37 -6.43 -0.30
C ASP A 32 17.09 -6.08 1.17
N PHE A 33 16.51 -4.92 1.45
CA PHE A 33 16.00 -4.64 2.80
C PHE A 33 15.05 -5.75 3.29
N LYS A 34 15.37 -6.30 4.47
CA LYS A 34 14.61 -7.38 5.08
C LYS A 34 13.44 -6.87 5.91
N GLU A 35 13.52 -5.64 6.38
CA GLU A 35 12.56 -5.08 7.33
C GLU A 35 12.12 -3.68 6.91
N THR A 36 10.85 -3.39 7.14
CA THR A 36 10.21 -2.11 6.85
C THR A 36 9.14 -1.87 7.89
N GLU A 37 8.88 -0.62 8.20
CA GLU A 37 7.85 -0.25 9.17
C GLU A 37 6.87 0.70 8.49
N ILE A 38 5.57 0.41 8.63
CA ILE A 38 4.52 1.35 8.26
C ILE A 38 3.90 1.85 9.56
N ILE A 39 3.86 3.17 9.72
CA ILE A 39 3.21 3.84 10.82
C ILE A 39 2.01 4.58 10.23
N VAL A 40 0.81 4.30 10.71
CA VAL A 40 -0.40 5.03 10.32
C VAL A 40 -1.10 5.42 11.61
N GLU A 41 -1.34 6.71 11.79
CA GLU A 41 -1.83 7.27 13.05
C GLU A 41 -0.93 6.82 14.22
N ASN A 42 -1.48 6.09 15.19
CA ASN A 42 -0.76 5.56 16.36
C ASN A 42 -0.44 4.06 16.24
N LYS A 43 -0.60 3.47 15.06
CA LYS A 43 -0.34 2.05 14.82
C LYS A 43 0.95 1.85 14.07
N LYS A 44 1.72 0.85 14.51
CA LYS A 44 2.97 0.44 13.88
C LYS A 44 2.81 -0.98 13.33
N TYR A 45 3.06 -1.13 12.05
CA TYR A 45 3.08 -2.40 11.34
C TYR A 45 4.51 -2.71 10.91
N GLN A 46 5.04 -3.83 11.38
CA GLN A 46 6.34 -4.32 10.93
C GLN A 46 6.14 -5.24 9.73
N ILE A 47 6.95 -5.05 8.69
CA ILE A 47 6.95 -5.85 7.48
C ILE A 47 8.30 -6.54 7.38
N ILE A 48 8.30 -7.86 7.51
CA ILE A 48 9.50 -8.69 7.38
C ILE A 48 9.43 -9.40 6.03
N ARG A 49 10.44 -9.19 5.19
CA ARG A 49 10.56 -9.75 3.84
C ARG A 49 11.58 -10.89 3.82
N ASN A 50 11.23 -11.96 3.13
CA ASN A 50 12.11 -13.05 2.78
C ASN A 50 11.90 -13.42 1.30
N LYS A 51 12.76 -12.88 0.43
CA LYS A 51 12.66 -13.01 -1.04
C LYS A 51 11.28 -12.56 -1.53
N TRP A 52 10.51 -13.49 -2.09
CA TRP A 52 9.17 -13.29 -2.63
C TRP A 52 8.06 -13.44 -1.60
N ASN A 53 8.38 -13.56 -0.32
CA ASN A 53 7.40 -13.62 0.76
C ASN A 53 7.58 -12.43 1.69
N ALA A 54 6.50 -11.95 2.28
CA ALA A 54 6.53 -10.99 3.37
C ALA A 54 5.51 -11.35 4.45
N LYS A 55 5.79 -10.95 5.68
CA LYS A 55 4.90 -11.07 6.83
C LYS A 55 4.68 -9.71 7.45
N ILE A 56 3.45 -9.40 7.83
CA ILE A 56 3.07 -8.14 8.48
C ILE A 56 2.64 -8.43 9.91
N TYR A 57 3.22 -7.71 10.86
CA TYR A 57 2.95 -7.83 12.29
C TYR A 57 2.45 -6.50 12.87
N GLU A 58 1.57 -6.57 13.85
CA GLU A 58 1.17 -5.45 14.73
C GLU A 58 1.33 -5.94 16.17
N ASN A 59 2.14 -5.25 16.99
CA ASN A 59 2.42 -5.65 18.39
C ASN A 59 2.81 -7.14 18.52
N ASP A 60 3.80 -7.57 17.73
CA ASP A 60 4.30 -8.96 17.65
C ASP A 60 3.30 -10.03 17.21
N LYS A 61 2.04 -9.65 16.95
CA LYS A 61 1.02 -10.52 16.38
C LYS A 61 1.09 -10.51 14.87
N LEU A 62 1.24 -11.68 14.27
CA LEU A 62 1.18 -11.87 12.83
C LEU A 62 -0.23 -11.57 12.33
N LEU A 63 -0.35 -10.58 11.45
CA LEU A 63 -1.61 -10.21 10.82
C LEU A 63 -1.75 -10.82 9.44
N TYR A 64 -0.71 -10.70 8.61
CA TYR A 64 -0.80 -11.07 7.20
C TYR A 64 0.44 -11.78 6.67
N HIS A 65 0.22 -12.81 5.86
CA HIS A 65 1.20 -13.42 4.98
C HIS A 65 0.98 -12.95 3.55
N LEU A 66 2.03 -12.39 2.96
CA LEU A 66 2.08 -11.93 1.59
C LEU A 66 2.97 -12.88 0.79
N LYS A 67 2.41 -13.53 -0.23
CA LYS A 67 3.14 -14.43 -1.14
C LYS A 67 3.18 -13.83 -2.53
N THR A 68 4.35 -13.41 -2.98
CA THR A 68 4.60 -12.86 -4.30
C THR A 68 5.05 -13.96 -5.26
N ASN A 69 4.49 -13.98 -6.47
CA ASN A 69 4.98 -14.80 -7.56
C ASN A 69 6.12 -14.07 -8.27
N SER A 70 7.29 -14.69 -8.33
CA SER A 70 8.53 -14.09 -8.87
C SER A 70 8.46 -13.68 -10.34
N ILE A 71 7.64 -14.37 -11.13
CA ILE A 71 7.53 -14.16 -12.58
C ILE A 71 6.57 -13.00 -12.87
N SER A 72 5.39 -13.04 -12.27
CA SER A 72 4.31 -12.09 -12.57
C SER A 72 4.31 -10.84 -11.67
N GLY A 73 5.07 -10.87 -10.56
CA GLY A 73 5.05 -9.83 -9.52
C GLY A 73 3.75 -9.77 -8.72
N ASN A 74 2.79 -10.67 -8.97
CA ASN A 74 1.51 -10.69 -8.28
C ASN A 74 1.68 -11.18 -6.84
N THR A 75 1.06 -10.51 -5.89
CA THR A 75 1.13 -10.83 -4.46
C THR A 75 -0.23 -11.23 -3.92
N GLU A 76 -0.32 -12.35 -3.22
CA GLU A 76 -1.52 -12.82 -2.53
C GLU A 76 -1.43 -12.50 -1.04
N ILE A 77 -2.53 -12.04 -0.45
CA ILE A 77 -2.66 -11.78 0.99
C ILE A 77 -3.55 -12.90 1.55
N ILE A 78 -2.93 -13.89 2.18
CA ILE A 78 -3.52 -15.20 2.46
C ILE A 78 -4.77 -15.06 3.33
N GLU A 79 -4.65 -14.36 4.45
CA GLU A 79 -5.71 -14.22 5.47
C GLU A 79 -6.91 -13.41 4.97
N LEU A 80 -6.69 -12.55 3.98
CA LEU A 80 -7.76 -11.71 3.44
C LEU A 80 -8.41 -12.30 2.18
N ASN A 81 -7.85 -13.38 1.62
CA ASN A 81 -8.18 -13.90 0.31
C ASN A 81 -8.26 -12.77 -0.75
N LYS A 82 -7.22 -11.94 -0.76
CA LYS A 82 -7.07 -10.77 -1.66
C LYS A 82 -5.80 -10.89 -2.48
N LYS A 83 -5.76 -10.20 -3.61
CA LYS A 83 -4.61 -10.23 -4.52
C LYS A 83 -4.21 -8.84 -4.97
N ILE A 84 -2.94 -8.52 -4.81
CA ILE A 84 -2.28 -7.36 -5.41
C ILE A 84 -1.72 -7.81 -6.76
N LYS A 85 -2.21 -7.23 -7.86
CA LYS A 85 -1.71 -7.50 -9.20
C LYS A 85 -1.09 -6.25 -9.82
N GLY A 86 0.03 -6.44 -10.49
CA GLY A 86 0.55 -5.45 -11.42
C GLY A 86 -0.39 -5.29 -12.63
N VAL A 87 -0.54 -4.07 -13.12
CA VAL A 87 -1.24 -3.79 -14.38
C VAL A 87 -0.21 -3.78 -15.49
N TRP A 88 -0.07 -4.92 -16.17
CA TRP A 88 0.81 -5.06 -17.31
C TRP A 88 0.32 -4.21 -18.51
N GLY A 89 1.24 -3.50 -19.16
CA GLY A 89 1.02 -2.57 -20.28
C GLY A 89 1.73 -1.21 -20.09
N LEU A 90 1.58 -0.26 -21.03
CA LEU A 90 2.05 1.15 -21.01
C LEU A 90 1.62 1.98 -19.78
N LYS A 91 1.09 1.35 -18.72
CA LYS A 91 0.40 1.96 -17.59
C LYS A 91 0.87 1.28 -16.30
N TRP A 92 2.07 1.62 -15.87
CA TRP A 92 2.68 1.27 -14.58
C TRP A 92 1.72 1.57 -13.42
N GLY A 93 1.00 0.55 -12.96
CA GLY A 93 0.00 0.68 -11.90
C GLY A 93 -0.25 -0.65 -11.21
N THR A 94 -0.89 -0.59 -10.05
CA THR A 94 -1.13 -1.74 -9.17
C THR A 94 -2.61 -1.79 -8.80
N ARG A 95 -3.20 -2.99 -8.75
CA ARG A 95 -4.59 -3.21 -8.31
C ARG A 95 -4.63 -4.14 -7.11
N LEU A 96 -5.45 -3.80 -6.12
CA LEU A 96 -5.95 -4.72 -5.11
C LEU A 96 -7.27 -5.33 -5.59
N LEU A 97 -7.37 -6.64 -5.55
CA LEU A 97 -8.52 -7.43 -5.98
C LEU A 97 -9.11 -8.21 -4.81
N ASP A 98 -10.42 -8.43 -4.81
CA ASP A 98 -11.07 -9.40 -3.92
C ASP A 98 -10.91 -10.84 -4.43
N LYS A 99 -11.45 -11.80 -3.67
CA LYS A 99 -11.44 -13.23 -4.01
C LYS A 99 -12.08 -13.57 -5.36
N ASN A 100 -12.99 -12.73 -5.86
CA ASN A 100 -13.68 -12.91 -7.13
C ASN A 100 -12.96 -12.17 -8.28
N GLY A 101 -11.79 -11.58 -8.02
CA GLY A 101 -11.04 -10.80 -9.00
C GLY A 101 -11.57 -9.39 -9.23
N LYS A 102 -12.57 -8.93 -8.46
CA LYS A 102 -13.10 -7.58 -8.59
C LYS A 102 -12.09 -6.57 -8.03
N THR A 103 -11.84 -5.51 -8.79
CA THR A 103 -10.95 -4.44 -8.34
C THR A 103 -11.55 -3.69 -7.16
N LEU A 104 -10.82 -3.68 -6.06
CA LEU A 104 -11.10 -2.98 -4.83
C LEU A 104 -10.46 -1.59 -4.86
N LEU A 105 -9.16 -1.56 -5.13
CA LEU A 105 -8.36 -0.35 -5.24
C LEU A 105 -7.42 -0.45 -6.44
N LYS A 106 -7.20 0.67 -7.12
CA LYS A 106 -6.23 0.78 -8.21
C LYS A 106 -5.38 2.04 -8.02
N ILE A 107 -4.07 1.88 -8.13
CA ILE A 107 -3.08 2.95 -8.15
C ILE A 107 -2.46 2.97 -9.55
N ARG A 108 -2.25 4.16 -10.11
CA ARG A 108 -1.54 4.34 -11.39
C ARG A 108 -0.76 5.65 -11.36
N ASN A 109 0.23 5.79 -12.22
CA ASN A 109 0.84 7.10 -12.48
C ASN A 109 -0.21 8.10 -13.00
N GLU A 110 -0.05 9.37 -12.61
CA GLU A 110 -0.83 10.48 -13.13
C GLU A 110 -0.66 10.58 -14.65
N LYS A 111 0.60 10.71 -15.10
CA LYS A 111 1.01 10.65 -16.50
C LYS A 111 1.31 9.21 -16.90
N GLN A 112 0.74 8.74 -18.01
CA GLN A 112 0.86 7.33 -18.42
C GLN A 112 2.28 6.96 -18.88
N SER A 113 3.01 7.92 -19.47
CA SER A 113 4.31 7.70 -20.11
C SER A 113 5.53 7.98 -19.22
N VAL A 114 5.38 8.68 -18.09
CA VAL A 114 6.52 9.09 -17.24
C VAL A 114 6.14 8.94 -15.76
N ASN A 115 6.99 8.28 -14.97
CA ASN A 115 6.88 8.28 -13.52
C ASN A 115 7.52 9.57 -12.97
N ASN A 116 6.69 10.53 -12.59
CA ASN A 116 7.09 11.78 -11.95
C ASN A 116 6.85 11.77 -10.43
N GLY A 117 6.57 10.61 -9.84
CA GLY A 117 6.23 10.49 -8.42
C GLY A 117 4.79 10.88 -8.06
N ASN A 118 3.94 11.25 -9.03
CA ASN A 118 2.53 11.52 -8.80
C ASN A 118 1.65 10.31 -9.17
N TYR A 119 0.76 9.93 -8.26
CA TYR A 119 -0.09 8.75 -8.40
C TYR A 119 -1.57 9.08 -8.23
N ILE A 120 -2.41 8.45 -9.04
CA ILE A 120 -3.86 8.48 -8.93
C ILE A 120 -4.35 7.19 -8.27
N ILE A 121 -4.98 7.33 -7.11
CA ILE A 121 -5.58 6.24 -6.33
C ILE A 121 -7.10 6.27 -6.56
N LYS A 122 -7.66 5.15 -7.01
CA LYS A 122 -9.11 4.96 -7.20
C LYS A 122 -9.61 3.79 -6.36
N PHE A 123 -10.64 4.06 -5.56
CA PHE A 123 -11.41 3.04 -4.85
C PHE A 123 -12.64 2.63 -5.67
N SER A 124 -13.01 1.36 -5.59
CA SER A 124 -14.32 0.91 -6.10
C SER A 124 -15.46 1.55 -5.31
N THR A 125 -16.60 1.78 -5.96
CA THR A 125 -17.77 2.48 -5.38
C THR A 125 -18.26 1.83 -4.08
N ARG A 126 -18.16 0.50 -3.94
CA ARG A 126 -18.50 -0.22 -2.69
C ARG A 126 -17.54 0.07 -1.53
N GLN A 127 -16.29 0.43 -1.81
CA GLN A 127 -15.28 0.73 -0.77
C GLN A 127 -15.18 2.20 -0.40
N LYS A 128 -15.65 3.11 -1.26
CA LYS A 128 -15.86 4.50 -0.84
C LYS A 128 -16.76 4.57 0.40
N LEU A 129 -17.81 3.74 0.48
CA LEU A 129 -18.67 3.62 1.65
C LEU A 129 -17.93 3.08 2.89
N PHE A 130 -17.09 2.06 2.73
CA PHE A 130 -16.35 1.47 3.86
C PHE A 130 -15.25 2.40 4.41
N ASN A 131 -14.50 3.07 3.54
CA ASN A 131 -13.52 4.08 3.97
C ASN A 131 -14.19 5.36 4.48
N TYR A 132 -15.34 5.77 3.92
CA TYR A 132 -16.14 6.85 4.50
C TYR A 132 -16.58 6.50 5.93
N LEU A 133 -16.93 5.24 6.21
CA LEU A 133 -17.34 4.77 7.53
C LEU A 133 -16.17 4.58 8.51
N ILE A 134 -14.95 4.26 8.04
CA ILE A 134 -13.76 4.14 8.91
C ILE A 134 -13.13 5.51 9.19
N PHE A 135 -13.01 6.38 8.18
CA PHE A 135 -12.37 7.69 8.35
C PHE A 135 -13.32 8.80 8.81
N ASN A 136 -14.64 8.61 8.79
CA ASN A 136 -15.62 9.54 9.40
C ASN A 136 -16.35 8.98 10.63
N LYS A 137 -15.96 7.82 11.17
CA LYS A 137 -16.29 7.48 12.56
C LYS A 137 -15.30 8.13 13.51
N VAL A 138 -15.30 9.47 13.48
CA VAL A 138 -14.90 10.31 14.62
C VAL A 138 -15.98 11.35 14.75
N LYS A 139 -17.00 11.01 15.54
CA LYS A 139 -17.69 11.94 16.42
C LYS A 139 -17.75 11.26 17.77
#